data_AF-A0A7E5A039-F1
#
_entry.id   AF-A0A7E5A039-F1
#
_cell.length_a   1.000
_cell.length_b   1.000
_cell.length_c   1.000
_cell.angle_alpha   90.00
_cell.angle_beta   90.00
_cell.angle_gamma   90.00
#
_symmetry.space_group_name_H-M   'P 1'
#
loop_
_entity.id
_entity.type
_entity.pdbx_description
1 polymer ?
#
loop_
_entity_poly.entity_id
_entity_poly.type
_entity_poly.pdbx_seq_one_letter_code
_entity_poly.pdbx_strand_id
1 'polypeptide(L)'
;MDPLSGNLQIAHDCRFDRLLASLHCPRVPELDAIVPKSATPYSIFCGIQGPGKWTIFVTGNSYAEYQIKAVQKALKGQYKMLYLAARPHCIVFDGMNDMSPPPYGCKEISGLTDKILQKLKPDIMVIIQRLDHNYHFESGKVGNVPTIKYLENVFANFSKHTKKIFVVEPNTKVQYNVPNTIAKALKFGRPLGNISITLKEHKKRTDKIMNQVVAAMKSCPKCEPIWIRQHLCDAEKCYLYDQKSNLTMYCDDSHLSVVGNDAILPALRVAFERGLQELRNSFLSKK
;
A
#
# COMPACT_ATOMS: atom_id res chain seq x y z
N MET A 1 41.17 -0.64 -3.05
CA MET A 1 39.77 -0.37 -3.46
C MET A 1 39.00 -0.10 -2.19
N ASP A 2 38.47 1.10 -2.03
CA ASP A 2 37.79 1.54 -0.81
C ASP A 2 36.47 0.75 -0.64
N PRO A 3 36.28 -0.04 0.44
CA PRO A 3 35.05 -0.81 0.65
C PRO A 3 33.80 0.07 0.82
N LEU A 4 33.98 1.38 0.99
CA LEU A 4 32.90 2.33 1.23
C LEU A 4 32.23 2.84 -0.05
N SER A 5 32.84 2.69 -1.23
CA SER A 5 32.25 3.22 -2.48
C SER A 5 31.03 2.41 -2.95
N GLY A 6 30.92 1.13 -2.55
CA GLY A 6 29.73 0.30 -2.84
C GLY A 6 28.56 0.54 -1.87
N ASN A 7 28.85 0.97 -0.64
CA ASN A 7 27.83 1.12 0.41
C ASN A 7 27.03 2.43 0.32
N LEU A 8 27.52 3.43 -0.42
CA LEU A 8 26.78 4.68 -0.66
C LEU A 8 25.65 4.52 -1.70
N GLN A 9 25.70 3.47 -2.53
CA GLN A 9 24.68 3.20 -3.55
C GLN A 9 23.31 2.84 -2.94
N ILE A 10 23.31 2.32 -1.71
CA ILE A 10 22.14 1.74 -1.03
C ILE A 10 21.16 2.82 -0.54
N ALA A 11 21.66 4.02 -0.24
CA ALA A 11 20.82 5.17 0.10
C ALA A 11 20.15 5.81 -1.14
N HIS A 12 20.59 5.47 -2.36
CA HIS A 12 20.16 6.17 -3.58
C HIS A 12 18.85 5.65 -4.20
N ASP A 13 18.39 4.45 -3.84
CA ASP A 13 17.21 3.81 -4.44
C ASP A 13 15.87 4.20 -3.78
N CYS A 14 15.92 5.11 -2.81
CA CYS A 14 14.76 5.64 -2.10
C CYS A 14 14.41 7.08 -2.49
N ARG A 15 15.04 7.63 -3.52
CA ARG A 15 14.56 8.88 -4.12
C ARG A 15 13.26 8.59 -4.86
N PHE A 16 12.16 9.10 -4.32
CA PHE A 16 10.82 9.04 -4.88
C PHE A 16 10.80 9.36 -6.38
N ASP A 17 11.50 10.41 -6.80
CA ASP A 17 11.61 10.81 -8.21
C ASP A 17 12.21 9.70 -9.10
N ARG A 18 13.16 8.91 -8.57
CA ARG A 18 13.73 7.75 -9.29
C ARG A 18 12.77 6.57 -9.30
N LEU A 19 12.03 6.34 -8.22
CA LEU A 19 10.99 5.31 -8.17
C LEU A 19 9.92 5.60 -9.23
N LEU A 20 9.47 6.86 -9.33
CA LEU A 20 8.50 7.31 -10.32
C LEU A 20 9.04 7.32 -11.75
N ALA A 21 10.26 7.82 -11.95
CA ALA A 21 10.89 7.82 -13.27
C ALA A 21 11.02 6.39 -13.84
N SER A 22 11.28 5.41 -12.98
CA SER A 22 11.39 4.00 -13.39
C SER A 22 10.05 3.26 -13.47
N LEU A 23 8.99 3.81 -12.88
CA LEU A 23 7.64 3.24 -12.92
C LEU A 23 6.97 3.36 -14.30
N HIS A 24 7.48 4.22 -15.19
CA HIS A 24 6.82 4.58 -16.45
C HIS A 24 5.31 4.79 -16.22
N CYS A 25 5.00 5.79 -15.39
CA CYS A 25 3.67 6.07 -14.86
C CYS A 25 3.13 7.35 -15.54
N PRO A 26 2.73 7.29 -16.82
CA PRO A 26 2.21 8.44 -17.55
C PRO A 26 0.82 8.82 -17.04
N ARG A 27 0.52 10.12 -17.08
CA ARG A 27 -0.86 10.58 -16.92
C ARG A 27 -1.72 9.99 -18.03
N VAL A 28 -2.94 9.62 -17.67
CA VAL A 28 -3.90 9.01 -18.60
C VAL A 28 -5.19 9.83 -18.64
N PRO A 29 -5.77 10.06 -19.83
CA PRO A 29 -6.94 10.91 -20.00
C PRO A 29 -8.14 10.49 -19.12
N GLU A 30 -8.29 9.19 -18.87
CA GLU A 30 -9.38 8.65 -18.06
C GLU A 30 -9.34 9.15 -16.62
N LEU A 31 -8.14 9.34 -16.05
CA LEU A 31 -7.97 9.90 -14.70
C LEU A 31 -7.98 11.44 -14.74
N ASP A 32 -7.36 12.06 -15.74
CA ASP A 32 -7.29 13.52 -15.85
C ASP A 32 -8.67 14.17 -15.99
N ALA A 33 -9.64 13.46 -16.56
CA ALA A 33 -11.03 13.91 -16.64
C ALA A 33 -11.78 13.90 -15.29
N ILE A 34 -11.27 13.18 -14.29
CA ILE A 34 -11.93 12.98 -12.98
C ILE A 34 -11.22 13.79 -11.89
N VAL A 35 -9.89 13.85 -11.97
CA VAL A 35 -9.02 14.42 -10.94
C VAL A 35 -9.06 15.95 -11.01
N PRO A 36 -9.40 16.65 -9.91
CA PRO A 36 -9.31 18.10 -9.85
C PRO A 36 -7.87 18.56 -10.10
N LYS A 37 -7.68 19.60 -10.91
CA LYS A 37 -6.34 20.18 -11.17
C LYS A 37 -5.62 20.60 -9.87
N SER A 38 -6.36 21.02 -8.84
CA SER A 38 -5.76 21.38 -7.55
C SER A 38 -5.20 20.18 -6.77
N ALA A 39 -5.68 18.96 -7.04
CA ALA A 39 -5.22 17.75 -6.39
C ALA A 39 -3.87 17.22 -6.92
N THR A 40 -3.38 17.75 -8.05
CA THR A 40 -2.22 17.17 -8.77
C THR A 40 -0.82 17.48 -8.23
N PRO A 41 -0.52 18.57 -7.49
CA PRO A 41 0.87 18.89 -7.12
C PRO A 41 1.53 17.84 -6.22
N TYR A 42 0.73 17.06 -5.48
CA TYR A 42 1.22 16.09 -4.50
C TYR A 42 0.59 14.71 -4.64
N SER A 43 -0.15 14.45 -5.71
CA SER A 43 -0.81 13.17 -5.92
C SER A 43 -0.30 12.51 -7.18
N ILE A 44 -0.19 11.19 -7.17
CA ILE A 44 0.14 10.42 -8.35
C ILE A 44 -1.14 9.87 -8.96
N PHE A 45 -1.38 10.27 -10.20
CA PHE A 45 -2.44 9.73 -11.05
C PHE A 45 -1.83 9.26 -12.36
N CYS A 46 -1.85 7.95 -12.59
CA CYS A 46 -1.30 7.40 -13.82
C CYS A 46 -1.94 6.07 -14.23
N GLY A 47 -1.65 5.66 -15.45
CA GLY A 47 -2.04 4.35 -15.97
C GLY A 47 -0.86 3.66 -16.65
N ILE A 48 -0.68 2.38 -16.37
CA ILE A 48 0.32 1.52 -16.99
C ILE A 48 -0.40 0.47 -17.84
N GLN A 49 -0.08 0.43 -19.12
CA GLN A 49 -0.61 -0.58 -20.03
C GLN A 49 0.19 -1.88 -19.93
N GLY A 50 -0.51 -3.01 -20.02
CA GLY A 50 0.10 -4.35 -20.03
C GLY A 50 -0.56 -5.26 -21.07
N PRO A 51 0.04 -6.44 -21.33
CA PRO A 51 -0.45 -7.38 -22.34
C PRO A 51 -1.61 -8.26 -21.85
N GLY A 52 -2.04 -8.09 -20.60
CA GLY A 52 -3.08 -8.90 -19.99
C GLY A 52 -4.48 -8.42 -20.33
N LYS A 53 -5.47 -8.91 -19.57
CA LYS A 53 -6.90 -8.61 -19.83
C LYS A 53 -7.58 -7.81 -18.74
N TRP A 54 -7.04 -7.83 -17.53
CA TRP A 54 -7.72 -7.25 -16.36
C TRP A 54 -7.48 -5.76 -16.24
N THR A 55 -8.51 -5.03 -15.84
CA THR A 55 -8.38 -3.62 -15.44
C THR A 55 -8.18 -3.55 -13.94
N ILE A 56 -7.06 -2.99 -13.50
CA ILE A 56 -6.65 -2.97 -12.10
C ILE A 56 -6.58 -1.52 -11.63
N PHE A 57 -7.12 -1.24 -10.46
CA PHE A 57 -7.05 0.07 -9.83
C PHE A 57 -6.36 -0.04 -8.47
N VAL A 58 -5.19 0.59 -8.34
CA VAL A 58 -4.45 0.71 -7.08
C VAL A 58 -4.70 2.07 -6.49
N THR A 59 -5.06 2.11 -5.21
CA THR A 59 -5.33 3.35 -4.50
C THR A 59 -4.78 3.34 -3.09
N GLY A 60 -4.44 4.51 -2.56
CA GLY A 60 -3.97 4.63 -1.19
C GLY A 60 -3.34 5.97 -0.87
N ASN A 61 -2.53 5.97 0.19
CA ASN A 61 -1.65 7.08 0.51
C ASN A 61 -0.24 6.83 -0.06
N SER A 62 0.78 7.46 0.51
CA SER A 62 2.18 7.25 0.13
C SER A 62 2.60 5.76 0.17
N TYR A 63 1.94 4.92 0.95
CA TYR A 63 2.20 3.48 0.93
C TYR A 63 1.90 2.85 -0.44
N ALA A 64 0.79 3.22 -1.08
CA ALA A 64 0.48 2.75 -2.44
C ALA A 64 1.55 3.21 -3.44
N GLU A 65 2.04 4.44 -3.30
CA GLU A 65 3.07 5.01 -4.18
C GLU A 65 4.37 4.23 -4.09
N TYR A 66 4.81 3.92 -2.88
CA TYR A 66 6.06 3.17 -2.68
C TYR A 66 5.90 1.68 -2.99
N GLN A 67 4.69 1.13 -2.99
CA GLN A 67 4.43 -0.30 -3.22
C GLN A 67 3.90 -0.63 -4.62
N ILE A 68 3.59 0.34 -5.46
CA ILE A 68 3.02 0.11 -6.79
C ILE A 68 3.89 -0.79 -7.68
N LYS A 69 5.22 -0.72 -7.57
CA LYS A 69 6.12 -1.64 -8.29
C LYS A 69 5.95 -3.09 -7.85
N ALA A 70 5.73 -3.35 -6.57
CA ALA A 70 5.47 -4.71 -6.09
C ALA A 70 4.16 -5.24 -6.66
N VAL A 71 3.12 -4.40 -6.71
CA VAL A 71 1.83 -4.74 -7.34
C VAL A 71 2.01 -5.04 -8.83
N GLN A 72 2.70 -4.17 -9.58
CA GLN A 72 3.00 -4.39 -11.00
C GLN A 72 3.75 -5.70 -11.24
N LYS A 73 4.79 -5.98 -10.44
CA LYS A 73 5.58 -7.22 -10.52
C LYS A 73 4.75 -8.45 -10.21
N ALA A 74 3.88 -8.39 -9.19
CA ALA A 74 3.03 -9.51 -8.80
C ALA A 74 1.93 -9.81 -9.83
N LEU A 75 1.46 -8.79 -10.56
CA LEU A 75 0.43 -8.90 -11.60
C LEU A 75 0.99 -8.89 -13.03
N LYS A 76 2.29 -9.10 -13.21
CA LYS A 76 2.94 -9.04 -14.52
C LYS A 76 2.24 -9.96 -15.52
N GLY A 77 1.87 -9.40 -16.67
CA GLY A 77 1.16 -10.12 -17.74
C GLY A 77 -0.34 -10.34 -17.50
N GLN A 78 -0.89 -9.91 -16.35
CA GLN A 78 -2.30 -10.14 -16.03
C GLN A 78 -3.18 -8.92 -16.37
N TYR A 79 -2.65 -7.71 -16.27
CA TYR A 79 -3.43 -6.49 -16.52
C TYR A 79 -3.33 -5.99 -17.97
N LYS A 80 -4.46 -5.51 -18.48
CA LYS A 80 -4.55 -4.66 -19.67
C LYS A 80 -4.17 -3.22 -19.31
N MET A 81 -4.74 -2.74 -18.21
CA MET A 81 -4.49 -1.42 -17.64
C MET A 81 -4.37 -1.53 -16.12
N LEU A 82 -3.37 -0.88 -15.57
CA LEU A 82 -3.17 -0.71 -14.13
C LEU A 82 -3.15 0.78 -13.83
N TYR A 83 -4.20 1.27 -13.19
CA TYR A 83 -4.33 2.64 -12.75
C TYR A 83 -3.79 2.79 -11.33
N LEU A 84 -3.07 3.88 -11.07
CA LEU A 84 -2.69 4.32 -9.73
C LEU A 84 -3.35 5.68 -9.46
N ALA A 85 -4.05 5.79 -8.33
CA ALA A 85 -4.43 7.06 -7.74
C ALA A 85 -4.02 7.07 -6.27
N ALA A 86 -2.97 7.80 -5.94
CA ALA A 86 -2.47 7.87 -4.58
C ALA A 86 -2.13 9.30 -4.18
N ARG A 87 -2.32 9.60 -2.90
CA ARG A 87 -1.97 10.90 -2.34
C ARG A 87 -1.33 10.74 -0.96
N PRO A 88 -0.10 11.21 -0.74
CA PRO A 88 0.55 11.15 0.56
C PRO A 88 -0.33 11.76 1.64
N HIS A 89 -0.30 11.15 2.82
CA HIS A 89 -1.08 11.55 3.99
C HIS A 89 -2.61 11.46 3.87
N CYS A 90 -3.22 11.16 2.72
CA CYS A 90 -4.69 11.12 2.60
C CYS A 90 -5.24 9.69 2.60
N ILE A 91 -6.35 9.47 3.31
CA ILE A 91 -7.03 8.17 3.37
C ILE A 91 -8.02 8.05 2.21
N VAL A 92 -8.16 6.88 1.59
CA VAL A 92 -9.01 6.71 0.39
C VAL A 92 -10.47 6.39 0.69
N PHE A 93 -10.81 6.25 1.98
CA PHE A 93 -12.15 6.03 2.49
C PHE A 93 -12.79 7.39 2.77
N ASP A 94 -13.88 7.70 2.06
CA ASP A 94 -14.44 9.05 1.87
C ASP A 94 -14.40 9.97 3.11
N GLY A 95 -15.45 10.26 3.87
CA GLY A 95 -15.39 11.16 5.05
C GLY A 95 -14.37 10.88 6.18
N MET A 96 -13.35 10.01 6.01
CA MET A 96 -12.22 9.88 6.98
C MET A 96 -11.16 10.98 6.83
N ASN A 97 -11.20 11.77 5.76
CA ASN A 97 -10.29 12.91 5.57
C ASN A 97 -10.85 14.23 6.11
N ASP A 98 -12.09 14.27 6.62
CA ASP A 98 -12.70 15.49 7.17
C ASP A 98 -12.34 15.74 8.65
N MET A 99 -11.44 14.93 9.22
CA MET A 99 -10.93 15.09 10.59
C MET A 99 -9.90 16.21 10.69
N SER A 100 -10.00 17.01 11.75
CA SER A 100 -9.28 18.28 11.90
C SER A 100 -7.93 18.15 12.62
N PRO A 101 -6.87 18.83 12.14
CA PRO A 101 -6.76 19.43 10.82
C PRO A 101 -6.50 18.34 9.77
N PRO A 102 -7.19 18.37 8.62
CA PRO A 102 -6.89 17.42 7.56
C PRO A 102 -5.48 17.71 7.03
N PRO A 103 -4.65 16.68 6.78
CA PRO A 103 -3.39 16.90 6.08
C PRO A 103 -3.66 17.66 4.76
N TYR A 104 -2.81 18.63 4.45
CA TYR A 104 -3.04 19.65 3.43
C TYR A 104 -3.72 19.13 2.15
N GLY A 105 -4.95 19.60 1.95
CA GLY A 105 -5.76 19.42 0.75
C GLY A 105 -6.46 18.06 0.59
N CYS A 106 -6.42 17.12 1.55
CA CYS A 106 -7.11 15.83 1.42
C CYS A 106 -8.62 15.95 1.13
N LYS A 107 -9.27 17.03 1.56
CA LYS A 107 -10.66 17.35 1.25
C LYS A 107 -10.96 17.40 -0.27
N GLU A 108 -9.99 17.84 -1.07
CA GLU A 108 -10.14 17.97 -2.53
C GLU A 108 -10.23 16.62 -3.24
N ILE A 109 -9.74 15.56 -2.58
CA ILE A 109 -9.80 14.19 -3.12
C ILE A 109 -10.85 13.34 -2.39
N SER A 110 -11.67 13.94 -1.52
CA SER A 110 -12.84 13.27 -0.96
C SER A 110 -13.76 12.82 -2.09
N GLY A 111 -14.29 11.61 -1.98
CA GLY A 111 -15.12 10.96 -3.01
C GLY A 111 -14.40 10.68 -4.34
N LEU A 112 -13.11 10.98 -4.47
CA LEU A 112 -12.37 10.75 -5.72
C LEU A 112 -12.29 9.25 -6.05
N THR A 113 -12.06 8.41 -5.03
CA THR A 113 -12.06 6.95 -5.18
C THR A 113 -13.37 6.46 -5.79
N ASP A 114 -14.51 6.95 -5.30
CA ASP A 114 -15.83 6.55 -5.81
C ASP A 114 -16.05 7.01 -7.26
N LYS A 115 -15.67 8.25 -7.59
CA LYS A 115 -15.75 8.77 -8.96
C LYS A 115 -14.91 7.94 -9.93
N ILE A 116 -13.68 7.59 -9.52
CA ILE A 116 -12.80 6.72 -10.29
C ILE A 116 -13.42 5.33 -10.48
N LEU A 117 -13.94 4.72 -9.41
CA LEU A 117 -14.59 3.41 -9.49
C LEU A 117 -15.82 3.42 -10.41
N GLN A 118 -16.65 4.46 -10.34
CA GLN A 118 -17.83 4.60 -11.21
C GLN A 118 -17.46 4.73 -12.69
N LYS A 119 -16.39 5.48 -12.98
CA LYS A 119 -15.92 5.73 -14.34
C LYS A 119 -15.16 4.55 -14.93
N LEU A 120 -14.19 4.00 -14.19
CA LEU A 120 -13.29 2.95 -14.68
C LEU A 120 -13.87 1.54 -14.54
N LYS A 121 -14.72 1.30 -13.54
CA LYS A 121 -15.30 -0.02 -13.20
C LYS A 121 -14.24 -1.15 -13.26
N PRO A 122 -13.14 -1.04 -12.49
CA PRO A 122 -12.03 -1.98 -12.59
C PRO A 122 -12.47 -3.39 -12.22
N ASP A 123 -11.80 -4.40 -12.78
CA ASP A 123 -12.02 -5.78 -12.37
C ASP A 123 -11.48 -6.03 -10.96
N ILE A 124 -10.32 -5.44 -10.66
CA ILE A 124 -9.61 -5.60 -9.38
C ILE A 124 -9.31 -4.23 -8.81
N MET A 125 -9.62 -4.04 -7.52
CA MET A 125 -9.17 -2.90 -6.72
C MET A 125 -8.13 -3.37 -5.71
N VAL A 126 -7.04 -2.62 -5.54
CA VAL A 126 -6.00 -2.86 -4.54
C VAL A 126 -5.85 -1.61 -3.68
N ILE A 127 -6.11 -1.74 -2.38
CA ILE A 127 -6.02 -0.65 -1.41
C ILE A 127 -4.75 -0.84 -0.59
N ILE A 128 -3.86 0.14 -0.62
CA ILE A 128 -2.59 0.13 0.11
C ILE A 128 -2.43 1.44 0.86
N GLN A 129 -2.75 1.45 2.15
CA GLN A 129 -2.69 2.66 2.95
C GLN A 129 -2.45 2.39 4.42
N ARG A 130 -1.99 3.41 5.13
CA ARG A 130 -1.89 3.44 6.59
C ARG A 130 -2.96 4.37 7.16
N LEU A 131 -3.71 3.90 8.15
CA LEU A 131 -4.81 4.66 8.78
C LEU A 131 -4.44 5.32 10.11
N ASP A 132 -3.29 4.98 10.71
CA ASP A 132 -2.88 5.45 12.05
C ASP A 132 -2.47 6.93 12.09
N HIS A 133 -2.21 7.56 10.93
CA HIS A 133 -1.58 8.89 10.89
C HIS A 133 -2.58 10.02 11.13
N ASN A 134 -3.86 9.79 10.80
CA ASN A 134 -4.91 10.81 10.85
C ASN A 134 -6.13 10.38 11.67
N TYR A 135 -6.17 9.12 12.13
CA TYR A 135 -7.31 8.58 12.85
C TYR A 135 -6.89 8.21 14.25
N HIS A 136 -7.19 9.08 15.21
CA HIS A 136 -7.23 8.69 16.61
C HIS A 136 -8.45 7.78 16.78
N PHE A 137 -8.26 6.47 16.60
CA PHE A 137 -9.25 5.52 17.10
C PHE A 137 -9.33 5.73 18.60
N GLU A 138 -10.35 6.46 19.06
CA GLU A 138 -10.66 6.65 20.46
C GLU A 138 -10.41 5.33 21.19
N SER A 139 -9.71 5.41 22.31
CA SER A 139 -9.16 4.29 23.06
C SER A 139 -10.21 3.36 23.69
N GLY A 140 -11.46 3.41 23.21
CA GLY A 140 -12.49 2.42 23.48
C GLY A 140 -12.24 1.13 22.71
N LYS A 141 -12.65 0.02 23.33
CA LYS A 141 -12.68 -1.38 22.88
C LYS A 141 -12.64 -1.56 21.34
N VAL A 142 -11.93 -2.59 20.87
CA VAL A 142 -12.05 -3.10 19.48
C VAL A 142 -13.54 -3.23 19.17
N GLY A 143 -14.07 -2.35 18.31
CA GLY A 143 -15.51 -2.21 18.11
C GLY A 143 -16.11 -0.87 18.54
N ASN A 144 -15.51 0.28 18.19
CA ASN A 144 -16.34 1.48 18.02
C ASN A 144 -17.23 1.19 16.79
N VAL A 145 -18.44 0.66 17.05
CA VAL A 145 -19.43 0.23 16.05
C VAL A 145 -19.60 1.23 14.90
N PRO A 146 -19.52 2.56 15.11
CA PRO A 146 -19.61 3.53 14.02
C PRO A 146 -18.50 3.40 12.95
N THR A 147 -17.26 3.13 13.33
CA THR A 147 -16.13 3.07 12.38
C THR A 147 -16.16 1.79 11.55
N ILE A 148 -16.46 0.64 12.17
CA ILE A 148 -16.67 -0.61 11.43
C ILE A 148 -17.86 -0.44 10.49
N LYS A 149 -18.98 0.11 10.97
CA LYS A 149 -20.16 0.34 10.14
C LYS A 149 -19.91 1.28 8.96
N TYR A 150 -19.13 2.33 9.19
CA TYR A 150 -18.69 3.22 8.13
C TYR A 150 -17.84 2.47 7.09
N LEU A 151 -16.84 1.68 7.52
CA LEU A 151 -16.02 0.89 6.61
C LEU A 151 -16.84 -0.17 5.86
N GLU A 152 -17.83 -0.80 6.49
CA GLU A 152 -18.77 -1.71 5.82
C GLU A 152 -19.47 -1.00 4.66
N ASN A 153 -19.98 0.22 4.88
CA ASN A 153 -20.64 1.00 3.85
C ASN A 153 -19.67 1.37 2.71
N VAL A 154 -18.43 1.73 3.04
CA VAL A 154 -17.38 2.01 2.06
C VAL A 154 -17.08 0.78 1.20
N PHE A 155 -16.84 -0.38 1.82
CA PHE A 155 -16.57 -1.62 1.08
C PHE A 155 -17.79 -2.07 0.28
N ALA A 156 -19.00 -1.94 0.82
CA ALA A 156 -20.23 -2.21 0.10
C ALA A 156 -20.34 -1.31 -1.14
N ASN A 157 -20.00 -0.02 -1.02
CA ASN A 157 -20.00 0.89 -2.16
C ASN A 157 -18.96 0.50 -3.21
N PHE A 158 -17.71 0.27 -2.80
CA PHE A 158 -16.65 -0.16 -3.70
C PHE A 158 -17.03 -1.45 -4.45
N SER A 159 -17.62 -2.42 -3.74
CA SER A 159 -18.02 -3.71 -4.29
C SER A 159 -19.09 -3.63 -5.39
N LYS A 160 -19.82 -2.51 -5.51
CA LYS A 160 -20.77 -2.28 -6.62
C LYS A 160 -20.07 -2.08 -7.96
N HIS A 161 -18.83 -1.58 -7.93
CA HIS A 161 -18.09 -1.12 -9.11
C HIS A 161 -16.88 -1.99 -9.46
N THR A 162 -16.53 -2.94 -8.60
CA THR A 162 -15.38 -3.83 -8.79
C THR A 162 -15.76 -5.29 -8.53
N LYS A 163 -14.99 -6.21 -9.12
CA LYS A 163 -15.24 -7.66 -9.00
C LYS A 163 -14.44 -8.29 -7.87
N LYS A 164 -13.26 -7.77 -7.57
CA LYS A 164 -12.41 -8.19 -6.44
C LYS A 164 -11.75 -6.98 -5.78
N ILE A 165 -11.66 -6.98 -4.46
CA ILE A 165 -11.02 -5.92 -3.65
C ILE A 165 -9.95 -6.57 -2.79
N PHE A 166 -8.72 -6.11 -2.91
CA PHE A 166 -7.64 -6.47 -2.01
C PHE A 166 -7.32 -5.31 -1.08
N VAL A 167 -7.10 -5.60 0.19
CA VAL A 167 -6.61 -4.62 1.16
C VAL A 167 -5.28 -5.13 1.72
N VAL A 168 -4.20 -4.42 1.42
CA VAL A 168 -2.86 -4.81 1.84
C VAL A 168 -2.62 -4.33 3.27
N GLU A 169 -2.15 -5.24 4.12
CA GLU A 169 -1.70 -4.91 5.48
C GLU A 169 -0.59 -3.85 5.42
N PRO A 170 -0.68 -2.75 6.19
CA PRO A 170 0.36 -1.74 6.22
C PRO A 170 1.61 -2.29 6.92
N ASN A 171 2.79 -2.05 6.32
CA ASN A 171 4.05 -2.28 7.02
C ASN A 171 4.24 -1.24 8.15
N THR A 172 5.01 -1.62 9.19
CA THR A 172 5.11 -0.80 10.41
C THR A 172 5.94 0.45 10.21
N LYS A 173 5.45 1.57 10.74
CA LYS A 173 6.26 2.75 11.03
C LYS A 173 7.13 2.53 12.27
N VAL A 174 8.42 2.83 12.17
CA VAL A 174 9.38 2.85 13.27
C VAL A 174 9.66 4.30 13.71
N GLN A 175 10.37 4.48 14.83
CA GLN A 175 10.62 5.81 15.42
C GLN A 175 11.90 6.48 14.91
N TYR A 176 12.59 5.87 13.94
CA TYR A 176 13.86 6.34 13.43
C TYR A 176 13.97 6.07 11.93
N ASN A 177 14.73 6.89 11.22
CA ASN A 177 15.03 6.65 9.81
C ASN A 177 15.93 5.40 9.69
N VAL A 178 15.38 4.32 9.11
CA VAL A 178 16.05 3.02 9.04
C VAL A 178 17.36 3.08 8.25
N PRO A 179 17.41 3.65 7.02
CA PRO A 179 18.66 3.75 6.27
C PRO A 179 19.77 4.47 7.05
N ASN A 180 19.45 5.61 7.67
CA ASN A 180 20.42 6.39 8.44
C ASN A 180 20.94 5.63 9.66
N THR A 181 20.07 4.88 10.34
CA THR A 181 20.46 4.07 11.51
C THR A 181 21.39 2.93 11.09
N ILE A 182 21.08 2.22 10.00
CA ILE A 182 21.94 1.15 9.47
C ILE A 182 23.28 1.70 8.99
N ALA A 183 23.27 2.79 8.21
CA ALA A 183 24.50 3.41 7.71
C ALA A 183 25.42 3.86 8.85
N LYS A 184 24.88 4.46 9.91
CA LYS A 184 25.64 4.80 11.12
C LYS A 184 26.20 3.57 11.82
N ALA A 185 25.41 2.51 11.97
CA ALA A 185 25.87 1.28 12.59
C ALA A 185 27.03 0.65 11.81
N LEU A 186 26.90 0.53 10.49
CA LEU A 186 27.96 0.03 9.61
C LEU A 186 29.22 0.91 9.66
N LYS A 187 29.08 2.23 9.59
CA LYS A 187 30.21 3.19 9.66
C LYS A 187 31.03 3.03 10.94
N PHE A 188 30.37 2.73 12.07
CA PHE A 188 31.02 2.60 13.37
C PHE A 188 31.24 1.14 13.81
N GLY A 189 31.10 0.16 12.90
CA GLY A 189 31.31 -1.26 13.22
C GLY A 189 30.36 -1.82 14.29
N ARG A 190 29.16 -1.23 14.44
CA ARG A 190 28.17 -1.68 15.42
C ARG A 190 27.33 -2.83 14.84
N PRO A 191 26.94 -3.81 15.67
CA PRO A 191 26.11 -4.93 15.22
C PRO A 191 24.72 -4.45 14.80
N LEU A 192 24.22 -4.94 13.65
CA LEU A 192 22.88 -4.64 13.15
C LEU A 192 21.77 -5.44 13.84
N GLY A 193 22.11 -6.45 14.65
CA GLY A 193 21.16 -7.36 15.28
C GLY A 193 20.08 -6.67 16.12
N ASN A 194 20.38 -5.46 16.62
CA ASN A 194 19.47 -4.65 17.44
C ASN A 194 18.57 -3.71 16.61
N ILE A 195 18.76 -3.63 15.29
CA ILE A 195 17.98 -2.78 14.39
C ILE A 195 16.78 -3.59 13.88
N SER A 196 15.83 -3.81 14.77
CA SER A 196 14.57 -4.49 14.50
C SER A 196 13.47 -3.90 15.39
N ILE A 197 12.23 -4.33 15.17
CA ILE A 197 11.14 -4.11 16.13
C ILE A 197 10.60 -5.47 16.56
N THR A 198 10.10 -5.56 17.80
CA THR A 198 9.45 -6.80 18.24
C THR A 198 8.14 -7.02 17.49
N LEU A 199 7.76 -8.28 17.27
CA LEU A 199 6.45 -8.62 16.71
C LEU A 199 5.31 -8.04 17.57
N LYS A 200 5.50 -8.00 18.90
CA LYS A 200 4.55 -7.38 19.83
C LYS A 200 4.36 -5.89 19.53
N GLU A 201 5.44 -5.17 19.28
CA GLU A 201 5.41 -3.74 18.92
C GLU A 201 4.75 -3.52 17.56
N HIS A 202 5.08 -4.33 16.56
CA HIS A 202 4.39 -4.35 15.27
C HIS A 202 2.88 -4.49 15.47
N LYS A 203 2.45 -5.57 16.13
CA LYS A 203 1.03 -5.89 16.36
C LYS A 203 0.31 -4.77 17.10
N LYS A 204 0.95 -4.17 18.10
CA LYS A 204 0.38 -3.03 18.83
C LYS A 204 0.06 -1.83 17.91
N ARG A 205 0.85 -1.62 16.86
CA ARG A 205 0.71 -0.49 15.92
C ARG A 205 -0.26 -0.82 14.77
N THR A 206 -0.24 -2.04 14.25
CA THR A 206 -0.96 -2.40 13.02
C THR A 206 -2.26 -3.17 13.28
N ASP A 207 -2.27 -4.12 14.23
CA ASP A 207 -3.38 -5.07 14.39
C ASP A 207 -4.68 -4.36 14.81
N LYS A 208 -4.65 -3.33 15.67
CA LYS A 208 -5.88 -2.64 16.12
C LYS A 208 -6.69 -2.15 14.91
N ILE A 209 -6.01 -1.51 13.96
CA ILE A 209 -6.61 -0.92 12.77
C ILE A 209 -7.00 -2.01 11.78
N MET A 210 -6.07 -2.92 11.49
CA MET A 210 -6.32 -3.99 10.52
C MET A 210 -7.44 -4.92 10.96
N ASN A 211 -7.60 -5.18 12.25
CA ASN A 211 -8.71 -5.98 12.78
C ASN A 211 -10.07 -5.31 12.50
N GLN A 212 -10.17 -3.99 12.56
CA GLN A 212 -11.41 -3.28 12.25
C GLN A 212 -11.70 -3.28 10.75
N VAL A 213 -10.67 -3.08 9.93
CA VAL A 213 -10.77 -3.19 8.46
C VAL A 213 -11.24 -4.59 8.07
N VAL A 214 -10.59 -5.65 8.59
CA VAL A 214 -10.97 -7.04 8.33
C VAL A 214 -12.35 -7.37 8.86
N ALA A 215 -12.74 -6.84 10.03
CA ALA A 215 -14.10 -7.00 10.55
C ALA A 215 -15.13 -6.41 9.57
N ALA A 216 -14.92 -5.20 9.05
CA ALA A 216 -15.80 -4.57 8.08
C ALA A 216 -15.85 -5.34 6.74
N MET A 217 -14.72 -5.89 6.30
CA MET A 217 -14.63 -6.69 5.07
C MET A 217 -15.47 -7.97 5.11
N LYS A 218 -15.88 -8.48 6.29
CA LYS A 218 -16.77 -9.65 6.39
C LYS A 218 -18.12 -9.44 5.67
N SER A 219 -18.57 -8.19 5.57
CA SER A 219 -19.79 -7.81 4.83
C SER A 219 -19.59 -7.76 3.31
N CYS A 220 -18.34 -7.88 2.84
CA CYS A 220 -17.95 -7.75 1.45
C CYS A 220 -17.35 -9.07 0.94
N PRO A 221 -18.13 -9.95 0.29
CA PRO A 221 -17.64 -11.25 -0.20
C PRO A 221 -16.57 -11.14 -1.30
N LYS A 222 -16.44 -9.95 -1.90
CA LYS A 222 -15.41 -9.63 -2.91
C LYS A 222 -14.09 -9.13 -2.28
N CYS A 223 -14.08 -8.88 -0.97
CA CYS A 223 -12.97 -8.27 -0.27
C CYS A 223 -12.05 -9.31 0.37
N GLU A 224 -10.74 -9.11 0.25
CA GLU A 224 -9.74 -10.04 0.74
C GLU A 224 -8.51 -9.29 1.33
N PRO A 225 -8.10 -9.60 2.58
CA PRO A 225 -6.90 -9.01 3.14
C PRO A 225 -5.64 -9.71 2.59
N ILE A 226 -4.60 -8.92 2.33
CA ILE A 226 -3.26 -9.44 2.01
C ILE A 226 -2.34 -9.18 3.19
N TRP A 227 -1.92 -10.24 3.86
CA TRP A 227 -1.00 -10.20 5.00
C TRP A 227 0.44 -10.25 4.50
N ILE A 228 1.13 -9.11 4.55
CA ILE A 228 2.52 -9.00 4.10
C ILE A 228 3.52 -9.20 5.25
N ARG A 229 3.06 -9.09 6.52
CA ARG A 229 3.90 -9.21 7.72
C ARG A 229 4.70 -10.49 7.76
N GLN A 230 4.14 -11.61 7.31
CA GLN A 230 4.80 -12.92 7.31
C GLN A 230 6.10 -12.96 6.47
N HIS A 231 6.31 -11.97 5.59
CA HIS A 231 7.53 -11.83 4.81
C HIS A 231 8.50 -10.76 5.35
N LEU A 232 8.07 -10.02 6.37
CA LEU A 232 8.86 -8.97 7.03
C LEU A 232 9.23 -9.34 8.46
N CYS A 233 8.59 -10.35 9.05
CA CYS A 233 8.76 -10.75 10.44
C CYS A 233 8.87 -12.26 10.58
N ASP A 234 9.56 -12.69 11.63
CA ASP A 234 9.52 -14.06 12.15
C ASP A 234 8.59 -14.15 13.38
N ALA A 235 8.75 -15.21 14.18
CA ALA A 235 7.97 -15.42 15.40
C ALA A 235 8.22 -14.37 16.50
N GLU A 236 9.36 -13.67 16.47
CA GLU A 236 9.81 -12.78 17.54
C GLU A 236 9.89 -11.31 17.12
N LYS A 237 10.39 -11.03 15.90
CA LYS A 237 10.72 -9.67 15.45
C LYS A 237 10.43 -9.45 13.98
N CYS A 238 10.30 -8.17 13.62
CA CYS A 238 10.24 -7.70 12.26
C CYS A 238 11.56 -7.07 11.85
N TYR A 239 12.04 -7.51 10.69
CA TYR A 239 13.29 -7.09 10.10
C TYR A 239 13.13 -5.75 9.39
N LEU A 240 14.10 -4.87 9.58
CA LEU A 240 14.17 -3.56 8.91
C LEU A 240 15.22 -3.54 7.79
N TYR A 241 15.89 -4.67 7.59
CA TYR A 241 16.91 -4.91 6.58
C TYR A 241 16.97 -6.38 6.21
N ASP A 242 17.47 -6.68 5.02
CA ASP A 242 17.80 -8.04 4.60
C ASP A 242 19.10 -8.47 5.30
N GLN A 243 19.02 -9.51 6.12
CA GLN A 243 20.14 -10.01 6.90
C GLN A 243 21.29 -10.57 6.05
N LYS A 244 21.03 -10.92 4.78
CA LYS A 244 22.07 -11.43 3.87
C LYS A 244 22.85 -10.31 3.20
N SER A 245 22.15 -9.30 2.69
CA SER A 245 22.76 -8.21 1.93
C SER A 245 23.04 -6.96 2.77
N ASN A 246 22.53 -6.89 3.99
CA ASN A 246 22.48 -5.69 4.85
C ASN A 246 21.77 -4.48 4.22
N LEU A 247 21.02 -4.70 3.13
CA LEU A 247 20.24 -3.66 2.48
C LEU A 247 18.99 -3.37 3.29
N THR A 248 18.65 -2.09 3.44
CA THR A 248 17.45 -1.70 4.17
C THR A 248 16.18 -2.12 3.44
N MET A 249 15.20 -2.63 4.18
CA MET A 249 13.85 -2.91 3.68
C MET A 249 12.98 -1.65 3.62
N TYR A 250 13.48 -0.52 4.12
CA TYR A 250 12.73 0.73 4.29
C TYR A 250 13.46 1.90 3.65
N CYS A 251 12.72 2.86 3.11
CA CYS A 251 13.27 4.11 2.57
C CYS A 251 13.44 5.20 3.60
N ASP A 252 12.65 5.15 4.66
CA ASP A 252 12.70 6.09 5.77
C ASP A 252 12.30 5.35 7.06
N ASP A 253 11.40 5.92 7.84
CA ASP A 253 10.85 5.30 9.04
C ASP A 253 9.62 4.43 8.76
N SER A 254 9.08 4.42 7.52
CA SER A 254 7.77 3.81 7.28
C SER A 254 7.47 3.34 5.85
N HIS A 255 8.14 3.83 4.81
CA HIS A 255 7.96 3.39 3.43
C HIS A 255 8.89 2.23 3.08
N LEU A 256 8.43 1.25 2.31
CA LEU A 256 9.28 0.14 1.86
C LEU A 256 10.25 0.59 0.76
N SER A 257 11.47 0.08 0.83
CA SER A 257 12.47 0.18 -0.25
C SER A 257 12.17 -0.81 -1.38
N VAL A 258 13.00 -0.81 -2.43
CA VAL A 258 12.95 -1.87 -3.46
C VAL A 258 13.12 -3.26 -2.85
N VAL A 259 14.03 -3.40 -1.88
CA VAL A 259 14.29 -4.67 -1.16
C VAL A 259 13.09 -5.06 -0.31
N GLY A 260 12.49 -4.12 0.42
CA GLY A 260 11.27 -4.39 1.18
C GLY A 260 10.08 -4.76 0.30
N ASN A 261 9.95 -4.11 -0.86
CA ASN A 261 8.95 -4.45 -1.87
C ASN A 261 9.16 -5.86 -2.44
N ASP A 262 10.39 -6.25 -2.72
CA ASP A 262 10.71 -7.59 -3.22
C ASP A 262 10.43 -8.66 -2.15
N ALA A 263 10.65 -8.36 -0.87
CA ALA A 263 10.33 -9.25 0.24
C ALA A 263 8.83 -9.60 0.29
N ILE A 264 7.92 -8.64 0.02
CA ILE A 264 6.47 -8.86 0.10
C ILE A 264 5.84 -9.46 -1.16
N LEU A 265 6.59 -9.59 -2.26
CA LEU A 265 6.09 -10.15 -3.53
C LEU A 265 5.40 -11.52 -3.40
N PRO A 266 5.90 -12.48 -2.59
CA PRO A 266 5.26 -13.78 -2.50
C PRO A 266 3.82 -13.70 -1.98
N ALA A 267 3.55 -12.88 -0.95
CA ALA A 267 2.18 -12.67 -0.44
C ALA A 267 1.26 -12.06 -1.50
N LEU A 268 1.75 -11.04 -2.21
CA LEU A 268 0.97 -10.39 -3.27
C LEU A 268 0.63 -11.37 -4.41
N ARG A 269 1.62 -12.17 -4.86
CA ARG A 269 1.41 -13.17 -5.92
C ARG A 269 0.33 -14.19 -5.54
N VAL A 270 0.45 -14.80 -4.35
CA VAL A 270 -0.51 -15.81 -3.88
C VAL A 270 -1.93 -15.23 -3.83
N ALA A 271 -2.10 -14.03 -3.25
CA ALA A 271 -3.42 -13.40 -3.16
C ALA A 271 -4.00 -13.03 -4.53
N PHE A 272 -3.18 -12.44 -5.40
CA PHE A 272 -3.63 -12.04 -6.73
C PHE A 272 -3.93 -13.24 -7.63
N GLU A 273 -3.10 -14.29 -7.61
CA GLU A 273 -3.35 -15.53 -8.35
C GLU A 273 -4.68 -16.17 -7.95
N ARG A 274 -4.95 -16.25 -6.64
CA ARG A 274 -6.24 -16.73 -6.11
C ARG A 274 -7.41 -15.90 -6.63
N GLY A 275 -7.38 -14.58 -6.45
CA GLY A 275 -8.49 -13.73 -6.89
C GLY A 275 -8.68 -13.73 -8.41
N LEU A 276 -7.59 -13.79 -9.18
CA LEU A 276 -7.66 -13.92 -10.64
C LEU A 276 -8.32 -15.24 -11.04
N GLN A 277 -8.03 -16.34 -10.33
CA GLN A 277 -8.65 -17.63 -10.58
C GLN A 277 -10.16 -17.60 -10.29
N GLU A 278 -10.58 -17.00 -9.17
CA GLU A 278 -12.00 -16.81 -8.84
C GLU A 278 -12.74 -16.03 -9.94
N LEU A 279 -12.13 -14.94 -10.42
CA LEU A 279 -12.70 -14.15 -11.51
C LEU A 279 -12.84 -14.95 -12.80
N ARG A 280 -11.84 -15.78 -13.16
CA ARG A 280 -11.93 -16.68 -14.33
C ARG A 280 -13.08 -17.68 -14.16
N ASN A 281 -13.20 -18.31 -13.00
CA ASN A 281 -14.24 -19.31 -12.72
C ASN A 281 -15.64 -18.69 -12.81
N SER A 282 -15.82 -17.48 -12.27
CA SER A 282 -17.11 -16.75 -12.32
C SER A 282 -17.57 -16.38 -13.73
N PHE A 283 -16.64 -16.30 -14.70
CA PHE A 283 -16.95 -16.05 -16.10
C PHE A 283 -17.38 -17.33 -16.82
N LEU A 284 -16.80 -18.48 -16.45
CA LEU A 284 -17.15 -19.78 -17.02
C LEU A 284 -18.51 -20.28 -16.51
N SER A 285 -18.87 -20.02 -15.26
CA SER A 285 -20.15 -20.44 -14.68
C SER A 285 -21.37 -19.64 -15.16
N LYS A 286 -21.17 -18.62 -16.01
CA LYS A 286 -22.22 -17.75 -16.58
C LYS A 286 -22.47 -18.00 -18.07
N LYS A 287 -21.71 -18.91 -18.68
CA LYS A 287 -21.95 -19.44 -20.02
C LYS A 287 -22.68 -20.77 -19.90
#